data_AF-A0A419GH41-F1
#
_entry.id   AF-A0A419GH41-F1
#
_cell.length_a   1.000
_cell.length_b   1.000
_cell.length_c   1.000
_cell.angle_alpha   90.00
_cell.angle_beta   90.00
_cell.angle_gamma   90.00
#
_symmetry.space_group_name_H-M   'P 1'
#
loop_
_entity.id
_entity.type
_entity.pdbx_description
1 polymer ?
#
loop_
_entity_poly.entity_id
_entity_poly.type
_entity_poly.pdbx_seq_one_letter_code
_entity_poly.pdbx_strand_id
1 'polypeptide(L)' 'MTLKIEEFLKTKETYFVVVGAGHLVGNKGIIELLKRKGYPVEQI' A
#
# COMPACT_ATOMS: atom_id res chain seq x y z
N MET A 1 4.72 -5.82 -5.50
CA MET A 1 4.90 -5.78 -4.02
C MET A 1 3.59 -5.63 -3.25
N THR A 2 2.49 -5.17 -3.85
CA THR A 2 1.23 -4.87 -3.13
C THR A 2 0.31 -6.08 -2.87
N LEU A 3 0.54 -7.23 -3.52
CA LEU A 3 -0.40 -8.36 -3.49
C LEU A 3 -0.84 -8.78 -2.09
N LYS A 4 0.10 -8.94 -1.14
CA LYS A 4 -0.25 -9.28 0.26
C LYS A 4 -1.06 -8.20 0.96
N ILE A 5 -0.78 -6.93 0.66
CA ILE A 5 -1.55 -5.80 1.21
C ILE A 5 -2.97 -5.85 0.68
N GLU A 6 -3.14 -6.12 -0.61
CA GLU A 6 -4.46 -6.26 -1.24
C GLU A 6 -5.26 -7.44 -0.66
N GLU A 7 -4.59 -8.56 -0.36
CA GLU A 7 -5.21 -9.70 0.31
C GLU A 7 -5.66 -9.35 1.74
N PHE A 8 -4.81 -8.64 2.50
CA PHE A 8 -5.16 -8.19 3.85
C PHE A 8 -6.28 -7.14 3.86
N LEU A 9 -6.32 -6.24 2.88
CA LEU A 9 -7.39 -5.25 2.73
C LEU A 9 -8.77 -5.85 2.39
N LYS A 10 -8.86 -7.16 2.08
CA LYS A 10 -10.14 -7.87 1.91
C LYS A 10 -10.75 -8.32 3.23
N THR A 11 -10.00 -8.29 4.33
CA THR A 11 -10.52 -8.58 5.67
C THR A 11 -11.08 -7.31 6.31
N LYS A 12 -11.67 -7.43 7.50
CA LYS A 12 -12.17 -6.28 8.28
C LYS A 12 -11.16 -5.78 9.31
N GLU A 13 -9.92 -6.25 9.23
CA GLU A 13 -8.87 -5.95 10.21
C GLU A 13 -8.02 -4.76 9.77
N THR A 14 -7.36 -4.12 10.75
CA THR A 14 -6.39 -3.05 10.50
C THR A 14 -4.97 -3.60 10.51
N TYR A 15 -4.20 -3.28 9.47
CA TYR A 15 -2.82 -3.76 9.33
C TYR A 15 -1.83 -2.61 9.33
N PHE A 16 -0.72 -2.79 10.06
CA PHE A 16 0.45 -1.92 9.98
C PHE A 16 1.51 -2.57 9.10
N VAL A 17 1.99 -1.86 8.07
CA VAL A 17 2.93 -2.38 7.08
C VAL A 17 4.25 -1.64 7.20
N VAL A 18 5.32 -2.38 7.53
CA VAL A 18 6.69 -1.85 7.59
C VAL A 18 7.38 -2.11 6.26
N VAL A 19 8.01 -1.06 5.70
CA VAL A 19 8.79 -1.14 4.47
C VAL A 19 10.10 -0.37 4.60
N GLY A 20 11.11 -0.75 3.82
CA GLY A 20 12.31 0.07 3.67
C GLY A 20 12.03 1.32 2.82
N ALA A 21 12.75 2.42 3.09
CA ALA A 21 12.53 3.72 2.45
C ALA A 21 12.46 3.69 0.91
N GLY A 22 13.27 2.85 0.27
CA GLY A 22 13.27 2.68 -1.20
C GLY A 22 11.96 2.13 -1.78
N HIS A 23 11.09 1.51 -0.97
CA HIS A 23 9.80 1.00 -1.42
C HIS A 23 8.67 2.04 -1.40
N LEU A 24 8.91 3.23 -0.82
CA LEU A 24 7.89 4.26 -0.69
C LEU A 24 7.77 5.17 -1.92
N VAL A 25 8.89 5.44 -2.59
CA VAL A 25 9.01 6.56 -3.53
C VAL A 25 8.90 6.14 -5.01
N GLY A 26 8.43 7.08 -5.84
CA GLY A 26 8.39 6.95 -7.30
C GLY A 26 7.24 6.10 -7.86
N ASN A 27 7.23 5.94 -9.19
CA ASN A 27 6.13 5.30 -9.93
C ASN A 27 5.91 3.81 -9.62
N LYS A 28 6.89 3.16 -9.00
CA LYS A 28 6.83 1.77 -8.54
C LYS A 28 6.76 1.66 -7.02
N GLY A 29 6.65 2.78 -6.32
CA GLY A 29 6.49 2.85 -4.87
C GLY A 29 5.11 2.35 -4.44
N ILE A 30 5.03 1.84 -3.21
CA ILE A 30 3.83 1.20 -2.68
C ILE A 30 2.60 2.12 -2.68
N ILE A 31 2.79 3.40 -2.36
CA ILE A 31 1.72 4.40 -2.31
C ILE A 31 1.11 4.61 -3.69
N GLU A 32 1.96 4.78 -4.72
CA GLU A 32 1.51 4.98 -6.10
C GLU A 32 0.83 3.73 -6.67
N LEU A 33 1.38 2.55 -6.38
CA LEU A 33 0.80 1.29 -6.84
C LEU A 33 -0.59 1.06 -6.23
N LEU A 34 -0.80 1.39 -4.96
CA LEU A 34 -2.11 1.28 -4.30
C LEU A 34 -3.11 2.31 -4.86
N LYS A 35 -2.69 3.57 -5.05
CA LYS A 35 -3.53 4.60 -5.69
C LYS A 35 -4.00 4.18 -7.09
N ARG A 36 -3.10 3.65 -7.92
CA ARG A 36 -3.45 3.16 -9.28
C ARG A 36 -4.44 2.00 -9.29
N LYS A 37 -4.49 1.22 -8.20
CA LYS A 37 -5.46 0.14 -8.01
C LYS A 37 -6.82 0.62 -7.48
N GLY A 38 -6.97 1.93 -7.25
CA GLY A 38 -8.21 2.54 -6.78
C GLY A 38 -8.36 2.56 -5.27
N TYR A 39 -7.31 2.24 -4.51
CA TYR A 39 -7.37 2.36 -3.05
C TYR A 39 -7.25 3.83 -2.62
N PRO A 40 -8.10 4.30 -1.69
CA PRO A 40 -7.93 5.61 -1.07
C PRO A 40 -6.66 5.57 -0.21
N VAL A 41 -5.80 6.58 -0.39
CA VAL A 41 -4.57 6.74 0.39
C VAL A 41 -4.49 8.16 0.88
N GLU A 42 -4.50 8.31 2.20
CA GLU A 42 -4.40 9.58 2.90
C GLU A 42 -3.05 9.67 3.63
N GLN A 43 -2.50 10.88 3.68
CA GLN A 43 -1.33 11.19 4.49
C GLN A 43 -1.80 11.98 5.70
N ILE A 44 -1.52 11.46 6.89
CA ILE A 44 -1.82 12.07 8.19
C ILE A 44 -0.57 12.80 8.70
#